data_AF-A0A5C6M707-F1
#
_entry.id   AF-A0A5C6M707-F1
#
_cell.length_a   1.000
_cell.length_b   1.000
_cell.length_c   1.000
_cell.angle_alpha   90.00
_cell.angle_beta   90.00
_cell.angle_gamma   90.00
#
_symmetry.space_group_name_H-M   'P 1'
#
loop_
_entity.id
_entity.type
_entity.pdbx_description
1 polymer ?
#
loop_
_entity_poly.entity_id
_entity_poly.type
_entity_poly.pdbx_seq_one_letter_code
_entity_poly.pdbx_strand_id
1 'polypeptide(L)'
;MPNCLEALFARGFEKGFQQGFEQGFEQGFQQGFQQGFEQARLAGRIRALQQVLNQPTMPPRELASKSLIELQAQAAELASLLNLDPQ
;
A
#
# COMPACT_ATOMS: atom_id res chain seq x y z
N MET A 1 -33.90 -35.19 8.11
CA MET A 1 -33.82 -34.11 9.12
C MET A 1 -32.37 -34.07 9.59
N PRO A 2 -31.60 -33.01 9.32
CA PRO A 2 -30.26 -32.89 9.89
C PRO A 2 -30.39 -32.92 11.42
N ASN A 3 -29.47 -33.60 12.09
CA ASN A 3 -29.49 -33.66 13.55
C ASN A 3 -29.06 -32.30 14.13
N CYS A 4 -29.43 -32.02 15.38
CA CYS A 4 -29.19 -30.70 16.01
C CYS A 4 -27.68 -30.32 16.03
N LEU A 5 -26.80 -31.32 16.07
CA LEU A 5 -25.34 -31.15 16.06
C LEU A 5 -24.82 -30.66 14.70
N GLU A 6 -25.33 -31.23 13.60
CA GLU A 6 -25.01 -30.81 12.23
C GLU A 6 -25.44 -29.36 11.97
N ALA A 7 -26.64 -28.99 12.45
CA ALA A 7 -27.15 -27.62 12.32
C ALA A 7 -26.31 -26.60 13.11
N LEU A 8 -25.86 -26.96 14.31
CA LEU A 8 -24.97 -26.12 15.13
C LEU A 8 -23.60 -25.96 14.50
N PHE A 9 -23.02 -27.05 13.97
CA PHE A 9 -21.73 -27.01 13.32
C PHE A 9 -21.76 -26.18 12.03
N ALA A 10 -22.77 -26.41 11.17
CA ALA A 10 -22.95 -25.63 9.95
C ALA A 10 -23.08 -24.13 10.24
N ARG A 11 -23.88 -23.77 11.25
CA ARG A 11 -24.06 -22.36 11.64
C ARG A 11 -22.80 -21.76 12.25
N GLY A 12 -22.05 -22.52 13.04
CA GLY A 12 -20.77 -22.07 13.61
C GLY A 12 -19.71 -21.86 12.54
N PHE A 13 -19.61 -22.79 11.58
CA PHE A 13 -18.69 -22.71 10.45
C PHE A 13 -19.04 -21.54 9.54
N GLU A 14 -20.31 -21.37 9.16
CA GLU A 14 -20.76 -20.25 8.33
C GLU A 14 -20.42 -18.90 8.97
N LYS A 15 -20.74 -18.72 10.25
CA LYS A 15 -20.40 -17.49 10.98
C LYS A 15 -18.90 -17.26 11.09
N GLY A 16 -18.14 -18.28 11.44
CA GLY A 16 -16.69 -18.18 11.59
C GLY A 16 -16.00 -17.87 10.26
N PHE A 17 -16.41 -18.55 9.19
CA PHE A 17 -15.91 -18.31 7.84
C PHE A 17 -16.25 -16.89 7.36
N GLN A 18 -17.51 -16.48 7.53
CA GLN A 18 -17.97 -15.15 7.14
C GLN A 18 -17.19 -14.05 7.88
N GLN A 19 -17.09 -14.15 9.21
CA GLN A 19 -16.33 -13.17 10.00
C GLN A 19 -14.84 -13.15 9.65
N GLY A 20 -14.22 -14.31 9.52
CA GLY A 20 -12.80 -14.41 9.17
C GLY A 20 -12.53 -13.87 7.76
N PHE A 21 -13.41 -14.14 6.81
CA PHE A 21 -13.29 -13.64 5.45
C PHE A 21 -13.49 -12.12 5.39
N GLU A 22 -14.55 -11.59 6.02
CA GLU A 22 -14.82 -10.14 6.04
C GLU A 22 -13.65 -9.38 6.70
N GLN A 23 -13.18 -9.83 7.86
CA GLN A 23 -12.05 -9.19 8.55
C GLN A 23 -10.75 -9.29 7.74
N GLY A 24 -10.43 -10.47 7.21
CA GLY A 24 -9.22 -10.67 6.42
C GLY A 24 -9.23 -9.86 5.12
N PHE A 25 -10.38 -9.78 4.45
CA PHE A 25 -10.54 -9.00 3.23
C PHE A 25 -10.43 -7.51 3.51
N GLU A 26 -11.12 -6.99 4.53
CA GLU A 26 -11.08 -5.57 4.87
C GLU A 26 -9.67 -5.12 5.25
N GLN A 27 -8.98 -5.88 6.11
CA GLN A 27 -7.62 -5.57 6.52
C GLN A 27 -6.63 -5.64 5.35
N GLY A 28 -6.71 -6.71 4.54
CA GLY A 28 -5.84 -6.88 3.39
C GLY A 28 -6.05 -5.79 2.34
N PHE A 29 -7.31 -5.42 2.08
CA PHE A 29 -7.66 -4.36 1.14
C PHE A 29 -7.18 -2.99 1.63
N GLN A 30 -7.43 -2.65 2.90
CA GLN A 30 -6.97 -1.38 3.47
C GLN A 30 -5.45 -1.24 3.43
N GLN A 31 -4.72 -2.29 3.85
CA GLN A 31 -3.26 -2.27 3.84
C GLN A 31 -2.70 -2.16 2.41
N GLY A 32 -3.21 -2.96 1.48
CA GLY A 32 -2.78 -2.91 0.08
C GLY A 32 -3.07 -1.55 -0.56
N PHE A 33 -4.24 -0.97 -0.28
CA PHE A 33 -4.61 0.35 -0.78
C PHE A 33 -3.72 1.46 -0.21
N GLN A 34 -3.48 1.46 1.09
CA GLN A 34 -2.59 2.43 1.75
C GLN A 34 -1.16 2.36 1.19
N GLN A 35 -0.59 1.16 1.08
CA GLN A 35 0.75 0.96 0.54
C GLN A 35 0.84 1.43 -0.92
N GLY A 36 -0.13 1.05 -1.77
CA GLY A 36 -0.16 1.49 -3.16
C GLY A 36 -0.31 3.01 -3.29
N PHE A 37 -1.13 3.63 -2.45
CA PHE A 37 -1.31 5.08 -2.44
C PHE A 37 -0.03 5.81 -2.01
N GLU A 38 0.65 5.35 -0.95
CA GLU A 38 1.93 5.91 -0.51
C GLU A 38 3.02 5.78 -1.58
N GLN A 39 3.10 4.62 -2.23
CA GLN A 39 4.04 4.39 -3.33
C GLN A 39 3.80 5.38 -4.48
N ALA A 40 2.54 5.56 -4.88
CA ALA A 40 2.15 6.52 -5.91
C ALA A 40 2.49 7.96 -5.51
N ARG A 41 2.23 8.33 -4.26
CA ARG A 41 2.56 9.66 -3.71
C ARG A 41 4.05 9.95 -3.77
N LEU A 42 4.88 8.99 -3.33
CA LEU A 42 6.34 9.11 -3.36
C LEU A 42 6.88 9.17 -4.79
N ALA A 43 6.38 8.33 -5.69
CA ALA A 43 6.74 8.37 -7.10
C ALA A 43 6.42 9.73 -7.75
N GLY A 44 5.24 10.30 -7.43
CA GLY A 44 4.86 11.65 -7.86
C GLY A 44 5.80 12.72 -7.30
N ARG A 45 6.12 12.65 -6.01
CA ARG A 45 7.07 13.56 -5.35
C ARG A 45 8.46 13.48 -5.99
N ILE A 46 9.01 12.28 -6.21
CA ILE A 46 10.32 12.08 -6.86
C ILE A 46 10.31 12.75 -8.23
N ARG A 47 9.29 12.53 -9.06
CA ARG A 47 9.22 13.16 -10.38
C ARG A 47 9.15 14.68 -10.31
N ALA A 48 8.34 15.22 -9.42
CA ALA A 48 8.25 16.66 -9.25
C ALA A 48 9.61 17.25 -8.85
N LEU A 49 10.32 16.61 -7.91
CA LEU A 49 11.65 17.04 -7.49
C LEU A 49 12.68 16.90 -8.62
N GLN A 50 12.65 15.81 -9.39
CA GLN A 50 13.52 15.64 -10.57
C GLN A 50 13.29 16.72 -11.62
N GLN A 51 12.02 17.10 -11.88
CA GLN A 51 11.69 18.18 -12.80
C GLN A 51 12.23 19.53 -12.32
N VAL A 52 12.05 19.86 -11.03
CA VAL A 52 12.56 21.10 -10.45
C VAL A 52 14.09 21.15 -10.48
N LEU A 53 14.75 20.02 -10.23
CA LEU A 53 16.21 19.88 -10.28
C LEU A 53 16.76 19.72 -11.72
N ASN A 54 15.90 19.75 -12.74
CA ASN A 54 16.25 19.53 -14.15
C ASN A 54 17.03 18.21 -14.38
N GLN A 55 16.70 17.17 -13.60
CA GLN A 55 17.23 15.82 -13.70
C GLN A 55 16.40 14.95 -14.65
N PRO A 56 16.99 13.90 -15.24
CA PRO A 56 16.23 12.94 -16.04
C PRO A 56 15.12 12.31 -15.20
N THR A 57 13.87 12.48 -15.65
CA THR A 57 12.71 11.93 -14.96
C THR A 57 12.66 10.42 -15.12
N MET A 58 12.54 9.71 -14.00
CA MET A 58 12.44 8.25 -14.02
C MET A 58 11.05 7.79 -14.52
N PRO A 59 10.98 6.81 -15.44
CA PRO A 59 9.70 6.34 -15.95
C PRO A 59 8.85 5.68 -14.84
N PRO A 60 7.51 5.71 -14.95
CA PRO A 60 6.61 5.18 -13.91
C PRO A 60 6.83 3.72 -13.57
N ARG A 61 7.18 2.92 -14.57
CA ARG A 61 7.37 1.48 -14.39
C ARG A 61 8.57 1.18 -13.50
N GLU A 62 9.62 1.98 -13.59
CA GLU A 62 10.84 1.81 -12.79
C GLU A 62 10.63 2.29 -11.35
N LEU A 63 9.89 3.39 -11.15
CA LEU A 63 9.48 3.82 -9.81
C LEU A 63 8.54 2.79 -9.15
N ALA A 64 7.66 2.16 -9.92
CA ALA A 64 6.76 1.12 -9.42
C ALA A 64 7.49 -0.18 -9.03
N SER A 65 8.63 -0.47 -9.64
CA SER A 65 9.46 -1.63 -9.27
C SER A 65 10.26 -1.44 -7.98
N LYS A 66 10.40 -0.20 -7.49
CA LYS A 66 11.13 0.12 -6.26
C LYS A 66 10.27 -0.11 -5.02
N SER A 67 10.91 -0.55 -3.95
CA SER A 67 10.26 -0.66 -2.64
C SER A 67 9.92 0.72 -2.08
N LEU A 68 8.97 0.75 -1.13
CA LEU A 68 8.55 1.98 -0.45
C LEU A 68 9.73 2.68 0.24
N ILE A 69 10.65 1.91 0.82
CA ILE A 69 11.86 2.41 1.49
C ILE A 69 12.79 3.10 0.49
N GLU A 70 13.03 2.48 -0.66
CA GLU A 70 13.87 3.07 -1.72
C GLU A 70 13.25 4.37 -2.25
N LEU A 71 11.93 4.39 -2.46
CA LEU A 71 11.22 5.59 -2.89
C LEU A 71 11.27 6.70 -1.83
N GLN A 72 11.15 6.38 -0.54
CA GLN A 72 11.33 7.36 0.53
C GLN A 72 12.75 7.92 0.55
N ALA A 73 13.76 7.06 0.50
CA ALA A 73 15.17 7.47 0.51
C ALA A 73 15.48 8.39 -0.68
N GLN A 74 15.03 8.03 -1.88
CA GLN A 74 15.24 8.85 -3.08
C GLN A 74 14.46 10.17 -3.01
N ALA A 75 13.24 10.18 -2.49
CA ALA A 75 12.46 11.40 -2.31
C ALA A 75 13.05 12.34 -1.24
N ALA A 76 13.74 11.79 -0.24
CA ALA A 76 14.46 12.55 0.78
C ALA A 76 15.74 13.14 0.21
N GLU A 77 16.56 12.34 -0.48
CA GLU A 77 17.79 12.79 -1.13
C GLU A 77 17.53 13.97 -2.08
N LEU A 78 16.54 13.82 -2.98
CA LEU A 78 16.16 14.88 -3.91
C LEU A 78 15.63 16.14 -3.20
N ALA A 79 14.97 15.98 -2.05
CA ALA A 79 14.47 17.12 -1.28
C ALA A 79 15.59 17.86 -0.55
N SER A 80 16.58 17.15 0.01
CA SER A 80 17.76 17.75 0.64
C SER A 80 18.58 18.58 -0.35
N LEU A 81 18.65 18.19 -1.62
CA LEU A 81 19.28 19.00 -2.67
C LEU A 81 18.61 20.37 -2.89
N LEU A 82 17.33 20.50 -2.54
CA LEU A 82 16.57 21.75 -2.64
C LEU A 82 16.48 22.48 -1.29
N ASN A 83 17.18 22.01 -0.24
CA ASN A 83 16.98 22.43 1.15
C ASN A 83 15.50 22.37 1.58
N LEU A 84 14.73 21.44 0.97
CA LEU A 84 13.37 21.13 1.36
C LEU A 84 13.42 20.09 2.48
N ASP A 85 14.08 20.42 3.59
CA ASP A 85 13.98 19.58 4.78
C ASP A 85 12.57 19.73 5.36
N PRO A 86 11.83 18.63 5.56
CA PRO A 86 10.61 18.67 6.35
C PRO A 86 11.03 18.92 7.81
N GLN A 87 10.76 20.12 8.32
CA GLN A 87 10.64 20.37 9.76
C GLN A 87 9.53 19.48 10.34
#